data_AF-A0A936QJE3-F1
#
_entry.id   AF-A0A936QJE3-F1
#
_cell.length_a   1.000
_cell.length_b   1.000
_cell.length_c   1.000
_cell.angle_alpha   90.00
_cell.angle_beta   90.00
_cell.angle_gamma   90.00
#
_symmetry.space_group_name_H-M   'P 1'
#
loop_
_entity.id
_entity.type
_entity.pdbx_description
1 polymer ?
#
loop_
_entity_poly.entity_id
_entity_poly.type
_entity_poly.pdbx_seq_one_letter_code
_entity_poly.pdbx_strand_id
1 'polypeptide(L)'
;MKEKRLEDKEGLILIVEKENDKRYIRAILKEGVFSPNLEWETSYPVGLIEKIFNIKGSAWTCNEIMRDENEAYISNSLKYDLLSYISEGDFSNKRIL
;
A
#
# COMPACT_ATOMS: atom_id res chain seq x y z
N MET A 1 -15.35 4.63 -17.34
CA MET A 1 -14.43 4.57 -16.18
C MET A 1 -14.64 5.81 -15.33
N LYS A 2 -14.79 5.67 -14.01
CA LYS A 2 -14.86 6.80 -13.09
C LYS A 2 -13.46 7.10 -12.57
N GLU A 3 -13.09 8.38 -12.55
CA GLU A 3 -11.83 8.88 -12.01
C GLU A 3 -12.11 9.80 -10.83
N LYS A 4 -11.37 9.65 -9.74
CA LYS A 4 -11.40 10.52 -8.56
C LYS A 4 -9.99 11.04 -8.27
N ARG A 5 -9.91 12.25 -7.72
CA ARG A 5 -8.66 12.93 -7.39
C ARG A 5 -8.67 13.38 -5.94
N LEU A 6 -7.58 13.13 -5.23
CA LEU A 6 -7.33 13.58 -3.86
C LEU A 6 -6.02 14.36 -3.86
N GLU A 7 -5.99 15.55 -3.26
CA GLU A 7 -4.83 16.46 -3.34
C GLU A 7 -4.44 16.97 -1.95
N ASP A 8 -3.14 17.14 -1.73
CA ASP A 8 -2.56 17.72 -0.53
C ASP A 8 -1.35 18.61 -0.85
N LYS A 9 -0.59 18.98 0.19
CA LYS A 9 0.59 19.82 0.04
C LYS A 9 1.72 19.15 -0.73
N GLU A 10 1.77 17.82 -0.79
CA GLU A 10 2.86 17.01 -1.35
C GLU A 10 2.59 16.57 -2.80
N GLY A 11 1.32 16.54 -3.21
CA GLY A 11 0.93 16.10 -4.54
C GLY A 11 -0.54 15.69 -4.59
N LEU A 12 -0.85 14.75 -5.48
CA LEU A 12 -2.20 14.21 -5.64
C LEU A 12 -2.19 12.69 -5.87
N ILE A 13 -3.29 12.04 -5.51
CA ILE A 13 -3.61 10.66 -5.86
C ILE A 13 -4.74 10.66 -6.90
N LEU A 14 -4.49 10.00 -8.03
CA LEU A 14 -5.51 9.60 -8.99
C LEU A 14 -6.05 8.22 -8.63
N ILE A 15 -7.36 8.06 -8.60
CA ILE A 15 -8.05 6.79 -8.37
C ILE A 15 -8.90 6.49 -9.60
N VAL A 16 -8.59 5.39 -10.28
CA VAL A 16 -9.32 4.92 -11.46
C VAL A 16 -10.05 3.64 -11.11
N GLU A 17 -11.38 3.67 -11.15
CA GLU A 17 -12.20 2.47 -10.96
C GLU A 17 -12.12 1.58 -12.22
N LYS A 18 -11.72 0.32 -12.03
CA LYS A 18 -11.69 -0.73 -13.05
C LYS A 18 -12.88 -1.69 -12.89
N GLU A 19 -13.01 -2.60 -13.83
CA GLU A 19 -13.92 -3.75 -13.71
C GLU A 19 -13.46 -4.68 -12.57
N ASN A 20 -14.35 -5.54 -12.07
CA ASN A 20 -14.08 -6.54 -11.02
C ASN A 20 -13.65 -5.97 -9.65
N ASP A 21 -14.23 -4.85 -9.23
CA ASP A 21 -13.96 -4.23 -7.91
C ASP A 21 -12.49 -3.88 -7.65
N LYS A 22 -11.68 -3.80 -8.71
CA LYS A 22 -10.29 -3.29 -8.63
C LYS A 22 -10.27 -1.79 -8.88
N ARG A 23 -9.32 -1.11 -8.23
CA ARG A 23 -8.97 0.28 -8.51
C ARG A 23 -7.48 0.36 -8.79
N TYR A 24 -7.12 1.18 -9.75
CA TYR A 24 -5.73 1.59 -9.94
C TYR A 24 -5.53 2.96 -9.31
N ILE A 25 -4.52 3.06 -8.45
CA ILE A 25 -4.14 4.30 -7.78
C ILE A 25 -2.77 4.76 -8.26
N ARG A 26 -2.61 6.07 -8.45
CA ARG A 26 -1.34 6.67 -8.86
C ARG A 26 -1.10 7.99 -8.14
N ALA A 27 0.04 8.12 -7.49
CA ALA A 27 0.56 9.34 -6.91
C ALA A 27 1.31 10.16 -7.97
N ILE A 28 0.99 11.45 -8.02
CA ILE A 28 1.72 12.46 -8.79
C ILE A 28 2.23 13.47 -7.76
N LEU A 29 3.54 13.42 -7.50
CA LEU A 29 4.16 14.18 -6.42
C LEU A 29 4.83 15.44 -6.94
N LYS A 30 4.94 16.45 -6.07
CA LYS A 30 5.70 17.66 -6.33
C LYS A 30 7.20 17.38 -6.31
N GLU A 31 7.96 18.29 -6.91
CA GLU A 31 9.42 18.20 -6.94
C GLU A 31 10.02 18.11 -5.53
N GLY A 32 11.01 17.23 -5.36
CA GLY A 32 11.68 17.00 -4.07
C GLY A 32 10.92 16.10 -3.09
N VAL A 33 9.69 15.71 -3.39
CA VAL A 33 8.93 14.74 -2.58
C VAL A 33 9.26 13.32 -3.04
N PHE A 34 9.72 12.48 -2.10
CA PHE A 34 10.02 11.08 -2.35
C PHE A 34 8.85 10.17 -1.94
N SER A 35 8.61 9.13 -2.73
CA SER A 35 7.76 8.00 -2.36
C SER A 35 8.35 6.71 -2.92
N PRO A 36 8.33 5.60 -2.16
CA PRO A 36 8.88 4.33 -2.63
C PRO A 36 8.03 3.71 -3.76
N ASN A 37 6.72 3.92 -3.74
CA ASN A 37 5.78 3.35 -4.70
C ASN A 37 4.78 4.41 -5.12
N LEU A 38 4.79 4.75 -6.40
CA LEU A 38 3.89 5.77 -6.95
C LEU A 38 2.58 5.18 -7.46
N GLU A 39 2.50 3.88 -7.71
CA GLU A 39 1.30 3.26 -8.26
C GLU A 39 1.05 1.89 -7.67
N TRP A 40 -0.23 1.52 -7.61
CA TRP A 40 -0.65 0.20 -7.17
C TRP A 40 -2.04 -0.14 -7.71
N GLU A 41 -2.31 -1.42 -7.92
CA GLU A 41 -3.66 -1.92 -8.15
C GLU A 41 -4.19 -2.55 -6.86
N THR A 42 -5.33 -2.05 -6.40
CA THR A 42 -5.91 -2.40 -5.10
C THR A 42 -7.34 -2.88 -5.21
N SER A 43 -7.73 -3.76 -4.29
CA SER A 43 -9.13 -4.14 -4.04
C SER A 43 -9.84 -3.20 -3.07
N TYR A 44 -9.11 -2.28 -2.44
CA TYR A 44 -9.69 -1.39 -1.43
C TYR A 44 -10.81 -0.54 -2.00
N PRO A 45 -11.92 -0.32 -1.26
CA PRO A 45 -12.96 0.59 -1.69
C PRO A 45 -12.47 2.04 -1.64
N VAL A 46 -13.01 2.89 -2.51
CA VAL A 46 -12.61 4.32 -2.63
C VAL A 46 -12.65 5.03 -1.27
N GLY A 47 -13.69 4.80 -0.46
CA GLY A 47 -13.79 5.43 0.86
C GLY A 47 -12.70 5.02 1.85
N LEU A 48 -12.11 3.82 1.72
CA LEU A 48 -10.95 3.42 2.52
C LEU A 48 -9.67 4.10 2.02
N ILE A 49 -9.50 4.19 0.69
CA ILE A 49 -8.37 4.91 0.07
C ILE A 49 -8.37 6.38 0.53
N GLU A 50 -9.53 7.02 0.58
CA GLU A 50 -9.68 8.39 1.10
C GLU A 50 -9.26 8.53 2.57
N LYS A 51 -9.65 7.58 3.42
CA LYS A 51 -9.24 7.59 4.83
C LYS A 51 -7.74 7.43 5.00
N ILE A 52 -7.12 6.54 4.22
CA ILE A 52 -5.66 6.35 4.22
C ILE A 52 -4.98 7.63 3.74
N PHE A 53 -5.45 8.21 2.64
CA PHE A 53 -4.96 9.48 2.12
C PHE A 53 -5.02 10.60 3.15
N ASN A 54 -6.13 10.76 3.86
CA ASN A 54 -6.29 11.80 4.88
C ASN A 54 -5.31 11.66 6.06
N ILE A 55 -4.73 10.48 6.28
CA ILE A 55 -3.77 10.22 7.36
C ILE A 55 -2.33 10.26 6.85
N LYS A 56 -2.06 9.63 5.69
CA LYS A 56 -0.72 9.35 5.16
C LYS A 56 -0.27 10.37 4.11
N GLY A 57 -1.20 11.07 3.47
CA GLY A 57 -0.94 11.97 2.36
C GLY A 57 -0.63 11.26 1.04
N SER A 58 -0.46 12.06 -0.01
CA SER A 58 -0.20 11.62 -1.38
C SER A 58 1.11 10.83 -1.52
N ALA A 59 2.16 11.20 -0.75
CA ALA A 59 3.46 10.53 -0.82
C ALA A 59 3.45 9.09 -0.31
N TRP A 60 2.51 8.72 0.58
CA TRP A 60 2.57 7.41 1.25
C TRP A 60 1.37 6.51 0.97
N THR A 61 0.27 7.03 0.41
CA THR A 61 -0.97 6.25 0.20
C THR A 61 -0.75 4.98 -0.63
N CYS A 62 -0.09 5.08 -1.79
CA CYS A 62 0.15 3.93 -2.66
C CYS A 62 1.03 2.88 -1.96
N ASN A 63 2.10 3.32 -1.28
CA ASN A 63 2.98 2.44 -0.54
C ASN A 63 2.27 1.75 0.63
N GLU A 64 1.46 2.48 1.40
CA GLU A 64 0.73 1.91 2.54
C GLU A 64 -0.19 0.77 2.09
N ILE A 65 -0.96 0.99 1.02
CA ILE A 65 -1.88 -0.01 0.47
C ILE A 65 -1.09 -1.20 -0.11
N MET A 66 -0.01 -0.95 -0.85
CA MET A 66 0.84 -2.01 -1.37
C MET A 66 1.40 -2.89 -0.25
N ARG A 67 1.87 -2.31 0.85
CA ARG A 67 2.47 -3.07 1.96
C ARG A 67 1.47 -3.99 2.65
N ASP A 68 0.18 -3.66 2.58
CA ASP A 68 -0.90 -4.50 3.14
C ASP A 68 -1.40 -5.57 2.16
N GLU A 69 -1.40 -5.31 0.85
CA GLU A 69 -1.95 -6.25 -0.14
C GLU A 69 -0.88 -7.12 -0.84
N ASN A 70 0.38 -6.70 -0.86
CA ASN A 70 1.43 -7.42 -1.58
C ASN A 70 1.95 -8.61 -0.75
N GLU A 71 1.51 -9.82 -1.12
CA GLU A 71 1.91 -11.07 -0.47
C GLU A 71 3.43 -11.22 -0.32
N ALA A 72 4.21 -10.82 -1.34
CA ALA A 72 5.66 -10.90 -1.29
C ALA A 72 6.24 -9.91 -0.26
N TYR A 73 5.66 -8.71 -0.14
CA TYR A 73 6.07 -7.75 0.88
C TYR A 73 5.77 -8.27 2.28
N ILE A 74 4.55 -8.74 2.51
CA ILE A 74 4.09 -9.27 3.80
C ILE A 74 4.94 -10.46 4.22
N SER A 75 5.10 -11.43 3.31
CA SER A 75 5.89 -12.65 3.55
C SER A 75 7.35 -12.33 3.86
N ASN A 76 7.97 -11.43 3.09
CA ASN A 76 9.34 -11.02 3.35
C ASN A 76 9.48 -10.26 4.68
N SER A 77 8.58 -9.33 4.99
CA SER A 77 8.60 -8.61 6.27
C SER A 77 8.53 -9.60 7.43
N LEU A 78 7.52 -10.49 7.44
CA LEU A 78 7.39 -11.51 8.48
C LEU A 78 8.61 -12.41 8.58
N LYS A 79 9.12 -12.89 7.44
CA LYS A 79 10.29 -13.76 7.41
C LYS A 79 11.50 -13.08 8.01
N TYR A 80 11.82 -11.85 7.61
CA TYR A 80 13.00 -11.15 8.11
C TYR A 80 12.82 -10.69 9.56
N ASP A 81 11.63 -10.22 9.92
CA ASP A 81 11.34 -9.76 11.29
C ASP A 81 11.44 -10.91 12.31
N LEU A 82 11.01 -12.12 11.93
CA LEU A 82 11.05 -13.30 12.80
C LEU A 82 12.40 -14.03 12.77
N LEU A 83 12.92 -14.31 11.58
CA LEU A 83 14.09 -15.16 11.42
C LEU A 83 15.43 -14.46 11.68
N SER A 84 15.42 -13.13 11.85
CA SER A 84 16.62 -12.40 12.27
C SER A 84 17.01 -12.68 13.73
N TYR A 85 16.06 -13.16 14.54
CA TYR A 85 16.26 -13.38 15.98
C TYR A 85 16.03 -14.83 16.41
N ILE A 86 15.23 -15.59 15.66
CA ILE A 86 14.80 -16.95 16.00
C ILE A 86 15.06 -17.86 14.80
N SER A 87 15.53 -19.09 15.02
CA SER A 87 15.78 -19.99 13.89
C SER A 87 14.48 -20.48 13.27
N GLU A 88 14.49 -20.80 11.97
CA GLU A 88 13.32 -21.35 11.29
C GLU A 88 12.83 -22.66 11.96
N GLY A 89 13.75 -23.46 12.52
CA GLY A 89 13.42 -24.69 13.24
C GLY A 89 12.58 -24.47 14.50
N ASP A 90 12.71 -23.32 15.16
CA ASP A 90 11.95 -22.99 16.38
C ASP A 90 10.46 -22.71 16.09
N PHE A 91 10.10 -22.52 14.82
CA PHE A 91 8.71 -22.38 14.35
C PHE A 91 8.08 -23.70 13.91
N SER A 92 8.81 -24.82 13.97
CA SER A 92 8.27 -26.13 13.62
C SER A 92 7.02 -26.47 14.47
N ASN A 93 5.93 -26.84 13.80
CA ASN A 93 4.61 -27.11 14.39
C ASN A 93 3.98 -25.93 15.15
N LYS A 94 4.44 -24.70 14.92
CA LYS A 94 3.82 -23.48 15.46
C LYS A 94 3.04 -22.75 14.38
N ARG A 95 1.90 -22.18 14.77
CA ARG A 95 1.09 -21.31 13.92
C ARG A 95 1.24 -19.87 14.40
N ILE A 96 1.63 -19.00 13.48
CA ILE A 96 1.55 -17.55 13.68
C ILE A 96 0.10 -17.15 13.42
N LEU A 97 -0.54 -16.50 14.41
CA LEU A 97 -1.95 -16.10 14.38
C LEU A 97 -2.13 -14.74 13.73
#